data_AF-A0A7M7NUX2-F1
#
_entry.id   AF-A0A7M7NUX2-F1
#
_cell.length_a   1.000
_cell.length_b   1.000
_cell.length_c   1.000
_cell.angle_alpha   90.00
_cell.angle_beta   90.00
_cell.angle_gamma   90.00
#
_symmetry.space_group_name_H-M   'P 1'
#
loop_
_entity.id
_entity.type
_entity.pdbx_description
1 polymer ?
#
loop_
_entity_poly.entity_id
_entity_poly.type
_entity_poly.pdbx_seq_one_letter_code
_entity_poly.pdbx_strand_id
1 'polypeptide(L)'
;FSFQARLVGCNFHWKQAVFRRVQAVGLTAAYTTDDATRTLLQKVMALPFLPLNEVVPAFQLLRQQSSTPPLDEVNVHTDITCRITIYAYIFQLFAYVETTWINGRTWPVGAWNVYGRSIRTNNCAEGYNHRLTVRAGGKSMGPYQLAALLFREAQLVDMTVRLVNRHLITRRQRQMTRTLQARVFRAWECHRTGDMTTPELLSVCARTYGQAP
;
A
#
# COMPACT_ATOMS: atom_id res chain seq x y z
N PHE A 1 -29.72 -1.98 13.50
CA PHE A 1 -28.43 -1.59 12.89
C PHE A 1 -27.70 -2.83 12.43
N SER A 2 -27.67 -3.11 11.13
CA SER A 2 -26.85 -4.18 10.56
C SER A 2 -25.43 -3.63 10.37
N PHE A 3 -24.46 -4.14 11.13
CA PHE A 3 -23.06 -3.82 10.90
C PHE A 3 -22.57 -4.67 9.71
N GLN A 4 -22.53 -4.09 8.51
CA GLN A 4 -21.79 -4.69 7.40
C GLN A 4 -20.29 -4.54 7.65
N ALA A 5 -19.64 -5.64 8.01
CA ALA A 5 -18.19 -5.71 8.06
C ALA A 5 -17.66 -5.75 6.62
N ARG A 6 -16.97 -4.70 6.19
CA ARG A 6 -16.30 -4.65 4.89
C ARG A 6 -14.81 -4.95 5.07
N LEU A 7 -14.32 -5.99 4.41
CA LEU A 7 -12.89 -6.27 4.33
C LEU A 7 -12.19 -5.15 3.55
N VAL A 8 -11.14 -4.59 4.15
CA VAL A 8 -10.33 -3.53 3.54
C VAL A 8 -8.87 -3.90 3.70
N GLY A 9 -8.14 -3.88 2.60
CA GLY A 9 -6.70 -4.07 2.55
C GLY A 9 -5.95 -2.88 3.14
N CYS A 10 -4.76 -3.18 3.66
CA CYS A 10 -3.84 -2.19 4.21
C CYS A 10 -2.75 -1.91 3.18
N ASN A 11 -2.38 -0.63 3.00
CA ASN A 11 -1.31 -0.25 2.08
C ASN A 11 0.03 -0.92 2.46
N PHE A 12 0.30 -1.11 3.76
CA PHE A 12 1.51 -1.80 4.22
C PHE A 12 1.57 -3.24 3.68
N HIS A 13 0.49 -4.02 3.82
CA HIS A 13 0.45 -5.41 3.35
C HIS A 13 0.45 -5.51 1.83
N TRP A 14 -0.20 -4.57 1.12
CA TRP A 14 -0.08 -4.44 -0.33
C TRP A 14 1.39 -4.30 -0.76
N LYS A 15 2.09 -3.30 -0.21
CA LYS A 15 3.49 -3.06 -0.54
C LYS A 15 4.37 -4.24 -0.17
N GLN A 16 4.11 -4.87 0.98
CA GLN A 16 4.84 -6.05 1.41
C GLN A 16 4.64 -7.23 0.46
N ALA A 17 3.43 -7.45 -0.04
CA ALA A 17 3.17 -8.51 -1.02
C ALA A 17 3.90 -8.26 -2.35
N VAL A 18 3.83 -7.04 -2.87
CA VAL A 18 4.56 -6.64 -4.09
C VAL A 18 6.07 -6.77 -3.88
N PHE A 19 6.62 -6.26 -2.77
CA PHE A 19 8.05 -6.29 -2.52
C PHE A 19 8.58 -7.71 -2.26
N ARG A 20 7.81 -8.58 -1.60
CA ARG A 20 8.14 -10.02 -1.52
C ARG A 20 8.23 -10.65 -2.90
N ARG A 21 7.36 -10.25 -3.84
CA ARG A 21 7.47 -10.72 -5.23
C ARG A 21 8.71 -10.17 -5.92
N VAL A 22 9.04 -8.88 -5.74
CA VAL A 22 10.29 -8.27 -6.22
C VAL A 22 11.51 -9.07 -5.76
N GLN A 23 11.54 -9.48 -4.49
CA GLN A 23 12.59 -10.33 -3.95
C GLN A 23 12.59 -11.72 -4.59
N ALA A 24 11.43 -12.35 -4.71
CA ALA A 24 11.30 -13.71 -5.24
C ALA A 24 11.71 -13.83 -6.71
N VAL A 25 11.52 -12.79 -7.52
CA VAL A 25 11.91 -12.80 -8.95
C VAL A 25 13.36 -12.34 -9.17
N GLY A 26 14.08 -11.92 -8.12
CA GLY A 26 15.49 -11.50 -8.23
C GLY A 26 15.73 -10.01 -8.51
N LEU A 27 14.71 -9.15 -8.39
CA LEU A 27 14.83 -7.70 -8.67
C LEU A 27 15.40 -6.87 -7.51
N THR A 28 15.78 -7.48 -6.38
CA THR A 28 16.26 -6.74 -5.19
C THR A 28 17.49 -5.87 -5.48
N ALA A 29 18.47 -6.40 -6.23
CA ALA A 29 19.67 -5.67 -6.60
C ALA A 29 19.31 -4.48 -7.51
N ALA A 30 18.55 -4.73 -8.58
CA ALA A 30 18.10 -3.70 -9.52
C ALA A 30 17.22 -2.62 -8.85
N TYR A 31 16.36 -2.99 -7.89
CA TYR A 31 15.60 -2.01 -7.10
C TYR A 31 16.50 -1.05 -6.31
N THR A 32 17.71 -1.49 -5.94
CA THR A 32 18.66 -0.69 -5.16
C THR A 32 19.60 0.12 -6.04
N THR A 33 20.07 -0.46 -7.15
CA THR A 33 21.14 0.09 -7.99
C THR A 33 20.66 0.76 -9.27
N ASP A 34 19.46 0.43 -9.77
CA ASP A 34 18.92 0.98 -11.01
C ASP A 34 17.72 1.90 -10.72
N ASP A 35 17.89 3.19 -11.03
CA ASP A 35 16.91 4.24 -10.75
C ASP A 35 15.63 4.07 -11.57
N ALA A 36 15.73 3.56 -12.79
CA ALA A 36 14.59 3.30 -13.65
C ALA A 36 13.70 2.19 -13.06
N THR A 37 14.31 1.04 -12.72
CA THR A 37 13.63 -0.09 -12.06
C THR A 37 13.06 0.33 -10.72
N ARG A 38 13.83 1.04 -9.89
CA ARG A 38 13.36 1.55 -8.60
C ARG A 38 12.13 2.43 -8.76
N THR A 39 12.16 3.38 -9.69
CA THR A 39 11.04 4.28 -9.96
C THR A 39 9.80 3.53 -10.46
N LEU A 40 9.99 2.57 -11.37
CA LEU A 40 8.91 1.72 -11.88
C LEU A 40 8.24 0.92 -10.74
N LEU A 41 9.03 0.28 -9.90
CA LEU A 41 8.53 -0.53 -8.78
C LEU A 41 7.84 0.31 -7.70
N GLN A 42 8.34 1.52 -7.44
CA GLN A 42 7.66 2.48 -6.56
C GLN A 42 6.31 2.93 -7.12
N LYS A 43 6.19 3.11 -8.45
CA LYS A 43 4.91 3.39 -9.12
C LYS A 43 3.94 2.22 -9.00
N VAL A 44 4.39 0.98 -9.19
CA VAL A 44 3.55 -0.22 -8.97
C VAL A 44 3.04 -0.27 -7.53
N MET A 45 3.92 -0.04 -6.54
CA MET A 45 3.54 0.00 -5.12
C MET A 45 2.59 1.17 -4.78
N ALA A 46 2.54 2.22 -5.60
CA ALA A 46 1.69 3.40 -5.39
C ALA A 46 0.34 3.35 -6.11
N LEU A 47 0.06 2.33 -6.92
CA LEU A 47 -1.25 2.12 -7.58
C LEU A 47 -2.48 2.25 -6.63
N PRO A 48 -2.45 1.80 -5.35
CA PRO A 48 -3.59 1.97 -4.45
C PRO A 48 -4.00 3.42 -4.20
N PHE A 49 -3.13 4.39 -4.52
CA PHE A 49 -3.35 5.81 -4.29
C PHE A 49 -3.98 6.52 -5.50
N LEU A 50 -4.37 5.80 -6.55
CA LEU A 50 -5.07 6.36 -7.70
C LEU A 50 -6.59 6.21 -7.56
N PRO A 51 -7.39 7.09 -8.20
CA PRO A 51 -8.82 6.87 -8.37
C PRO A 51 -9.11 5.47 -8.90
N LEU A 52 -10.18 4.84 -8.41
CA LEU A 52 -10.45 3.42 -8.65
C LEU A 52 -10.51 3.07 -10.15
N ASN A 53 -11.11 3.94 -10.95
CA ASN A 53 -11.22 3.83 -12.40
C ASN A 53 -9.90 4.03 -13.14
N GLU A 54 -8.88 4.62 -12.51
CA GLU A 54 -7.58 4.90 -13.11
C GLU A 54 -6.50 3.87 -12.77
N VAL A 55 -6.75 3.00 -11.78
CA VAL A 55 -5.78 1.97 -11.36
C VAL A 55 -5.41 1.02 -12.50
N VAL A 56 -6.41 0.46 -13.19
CA VAL A 56 -6.19 -0.53 -14.25
C VAL A 56 -5.52 0.13 -15.48
N PRO A 57 -6.00 1.29 -15.99
CA PRO A 57 -5.30 2.01 -17.06
C PRO A 57 -3.84 2.35 -16.71
N ALA A 58 -3.59 2.85 -15.49
CA ALA A 58 -2.24 3.19 -15.06
C ALA A 58 -1.34 1.95 -14.98
N PHE A 59 -1.84 0.83 -14.46
CA PHE A 59 -1.12 -0.44 -14.44
C PHE A 59 -0.74 -0.91 -15.86
N GLN A 60 -1.68 -0.85 -16.81
CA GLN A 60 -1.44 -1.23 -18.21
C GLN A 60 -0.37 -0.35 -18.86
N LEU A 61 -0.41 0.97 -18.62
CA LEU A 61 0.60 1.90 -19.11
C LEU A 61 2.00 1.54 -18.58
N LEU A 62 2.14 1.30 -17.27
CA LEU A 62 3.42 0.90 -16.67
C LEU A 62 3.93 -0.41 -17.29
N ARG A 63 3.04 -1.39 -17.49
CA ARG A 63 3.38 -2.68 -18.09
C ARG A 63 3.90 -2.49 -19.52
N GLN A 64 3.19 -1.72 -20.34
CA GLN A 64 3.58 -1.45 -21.73
C GLN A 64 4.95 -0.78 -21.80
N GLN A 65 5.17 0.27 -21.01
CA GLN A 65 6.46 0.98 -20.94
C GLN A 65 7.61 0.07 -20.51
N SER A 66 7.32 -0.92 -19.67
CA SER A 66 8.32 -1.89 -19.20
C SER A 66 8.55 -3.09 -20.14
N SER A 67 7.71 -3.27 -21.16
CA SER A 67 7.80 -4.41 -22.08
C SER A 67 8.68 -4.14 -23.31
N THR A 68 8.99 -2.87 -23.60
CA THR A 68 9.83 -2.46 -24.73
C THR A 68 11.25 -2.14 -24.27
N PRO A 69 12.29 -2.89 -24.69
CA PRO A 69 13.65 -2.42 -24.55
C PRO A 69 13.85 -1.19 -25.46
N PRO A 70 14.50 -0.10 -25.00
CA PRO A 70 14.94 0.97 -25.88
C PRO A 70 15.83 0.37 -26.98
N LEU A 71 15.41 0.49 -28.23
CA LEU A 71 16.10 -0.08 -29.39
C LEU A 71 17.40 0.69 -29.76
N ASP A 72 17.63 1.85 -29.15
CA ASP A 72 18.62 2.82 -29.66
C ASP A 72 19.96 2.89 -28.87
N GLU A 73 20.18 2.05 -27.87
CA GLU A 73 21.48 1.99 -27.16
C GLU A 73 21.91 0.55 -26.89
N VAL A 74 22.34 -0.14 -27.96
CA VAL A 74 22.85 -1.51 -27.92
C VAL A 74 24.24 -1.54 -28.56
N ASN A 75 25.26 -1.02 -27.86
CA ASN A 75 26.64 -1.06 -28.34
C ASN A 75 27.68 -1.50 -27.29
N VAL A 76 27.29 -2.20 -26.21
CA VAL A 76 28.26 -2.80 -25.28
C VAL A 76 27.81 -4.21 -24.86
N HIS A 77 28.59 -5.21 -25.28
CA HIS A 77 28.23 -6.63 -25.26
C HIS A 77 28.17 -7.28 -23.85
N THR A 78 28.54 -6.55 -22.79
CA THR A 78 28.55 -7.03 -21.40
C THR A 78 27.31 -6.63 -20.58
N ASP A 79 26.51 -5.66 -21.03
CA ASP A 79 25.34 -5.14 -20.30
C ASP A 79 23.99 -5.72 -20.80
N ILE A 80 23.97 -6.22 -22.04
CA ILE A 80 22.74 -6.70 -22.70
C ILE A 80 22.10 -7.87 -21.95
N THR A 81 22.89 -8.85 -21.50
CA THR A 81 22.38 -10.04 -20.78
C THR A 81 21.78 -9.65 -19.43
N CYS A 82 22.38 -8.70 -18.72
CA CYS A 82 21.85 -8.18 -17.46
C CYS A 82 20.51 -7.47 -17.68
N ARG A 83 20.45 -6.57 -18.67
CA ARG A 83 19.22 -5.85 -19.04
C ARG A 83 18.09 -6.79 -19.47
N ILE A 84 18.36 -7.75 -20.35
CA ILE A 84 17.36 -8.77 -20.78
C ILE A 84 16.82 -9.52 -19.57
N THR A 85 17.69 -9.92 -18.65
CA THR A 85 17.30 -10.64 -17.43
C THR A 85 16.42 -9.78 -16.52
N ILE A 86 16.76 -8.50 -16.33
CA ILE A 86 15.93 -7.56 -15.56
C ILE A 86 14.54 -7.41 -16.19
N TYR A 87 14.45 -7.24 -17.51
CA TYR A 87 13.16 -7.14 -18.22
C TYR A 87 12.33 -8.42 -18.05
N ALA A 88 12.94 -9.60 -18.12
CA ALA A 88 12.26 -10.87 -17.87
C ALA A 88 11.69 -10.95 -16.45
N TYR A 89 12.43 -10.47 -15.44
CA TYR A 89 11.96 -10.43 -14.05
C TYR A 89 10.85 -9.41 -13.85
N ILE A 90 10.94 -8.24 -14.48
CA ILE A 90 9.88 -7.23 -14.48
C ILE A 90 8.61 -7.82 -15.09
N PHE A 91 8.71 -8.51 -16.22
CA PHE A 91 7.58 -9.19 -16.86
C PHE A 91 6.90 -10.19 -15.91
N GLN A 92 7.68 -11.02 -15.20
CA GLN A 92 7.15 -11.96 -14.20
C GLN A 92 6.43 -11.25 -13.04
N LEU A 93 6.96 -10.11 -12.58
CA LEU A 93 6.31 -9.30 -11.55
C LEU A 93 4.98 -8.75 -12.06
N PHE A 94 4.93 -8.17 -13.26
CA PHE A 94 3.69 -7.63 -13.83
C PHE A 94 2.65 -8.73 -14.05
N ALA A 95 3.05 -9.92 -14.50
CA ALA A 95 2.16 -11.07 -14.62
C ALA A 95 1.57 -11.48 -13.25
N TYR A 96 2.38 -11.48 -12.20
CA TYR A 96 1.89 -11.72 -10.83
C TYR A 96 0.89 -10.65 -10.38
N VAL A 97 1.19 -9.36 -10.59
CA VAL A 97 0.31 -8.26 -10.18
C VAL A 97 -1.02 -8.32 -10.92
N GLU A 98 -0.97 -8.55 -12.22
CA GLU A 98 -2.16 -8.67 -13.07
C GLU A 98 -3.06 -9.83 -12.62
N THR A 99 -2.50 -11.03 -12.48
CA THR A 99 -3.26 -12.24 -12.16
C THR A 99 -3.82 -12.22 -10.74
N THR A 100 -3.05 -11.71 -9.77
CA THR A 100 -3.40 -11.80 -8.35
C THR A 100 -4.24 -10.61 -7.88
N TRP A 101 -3.93 -9.40 -8.36
CA TRP A 101 -4.43 -8.16 -7.75
C TRP A 101 -5.29 -7.29 -8.67
N ILE A 102 -5.11 -7.39 -9.99
CA ILE A 102 -5.96 -6.70 -10.97
C ILE A 102 -7.15 -7.58 -11.35
N ASN A 103 -6.89 -8.81 -11.78
CA ASN A 103 -7.90 -9.75 -12.28
C ASN A 103 -8.31 -10.82 -11.25
N GLY A 104 -7.64 -10.86 -10.09
CA GLY A 104 -7.89 -11.85 -9.05
C GLY A 104 -9.25 -11.65 -8.37
N ARG A 105 -9.93 -12.76 -8.04
CA ARG A 105 -11.24 -12.73 -7.38
C ARG A 105 -11.17 -12.53 -5.86
N THR A 106 -10.05 -12.89 -5.24
CA THR A 106 -9.89 -12.87 -3.78
C THR A 106 -9.80 -11.45 -3.21
N TRP A 107 -9.07 -10.56 -3.90
CA TRP A 107 -8.81 -9.20 -3.46
C TRP A 107 -9.06 -8.21 -4.60
N PRO A 108 -10.32 -7.81 -4.85
CA PRO A 108 -10.63 -6.86 -5.91
C PRO A 108 -9.96 -5.51 -5.65
N VAL A 109 -9.74 -4.72 -6.70
CA VAL A 109 -9.05 -3.42 -6.61
C VAL A 109 -9.62 -2.52 -5.51
N GLY A 110 -10.94 -2.45 -5.38
CA GLY A 110 -11.61 -1.64 -4.35
C GLY A 110 -11.38 -2.10 -2.90
N ALA A 111 -10.87 -3.32 -2.69
CA ALA A 111 -10.52 -3.83 -1.37
C ALA A 111 -9.18 -3.26 -0.89
N TRP A 112 -8.16 -3.22 -1.75
CA TRP A 112 -6.81 -2.75 -1.39
C TRP A 112 -6.54 -1.28 -1.77
N ASN A 113 -7.44 -0.64 -2.53
CA ASN A 113 -7.34 0.78 -2.88
C ASN A 113 -7.54 1.70 -1.64
N VAL A 114 -6.64 2.70 -1.53
CA VAL A 114 -6.59 3.67 -0.43
C VAL A 114 -6.79 5.12 -0.88
N TYR A 115 -7.20 5.35 -2.13
CA TYR A 115 -7.55 6.68 -2.63
C TYR A 115 -8.66 7.32 -1.78
N GLY A 116 -8.51 8.60 -1.47
CA GLY A 116 -9.44 9.33 -0.60
C GLY A 116 -9.41 8.91 0.88
N ARG A 117 -8.62 7.91 1.28
CA ARG A 117 -8.59 7.44 2.68
C ARG A 117 -7.56 8.18 3.52
N SER A 118 -7.96 8.56 4.74
CA SER A 118 -7.07 9.13 5.77
C SER A 118 -6.38 8.07 6.64
N ILE A 119 -6.97 6.88 6.73
CA ILE A 119 -6.41 5.70 7.42
C ILE A 119 -6.05 4.67 6.36
N ARG A 120 -4.75 4.34 6.27
CA ARG A 120 -4.18 3.49 5.20
C ARG A 120 -3.35 2.33 5.73
N THR A 121 -3.11 2.31 7.04
CA THR A 121 -2.37 1.26 7.73
C THR A 121 -3.22 0.63 8.83
N ASN A 122 -2.90 -0.60 9.22
CA ASN A 122 -3.65 -1.33 10.24
C ASN A 122 -3.16 -1.04 11.67
N ASN A 123 -2.31 -0.02 11.87
CA ASN A 123 -1.68 0.29 13.16
C ASN A 123 -2.70 0.46 14.30
N CYS A 124 -3.92 0.92 14.00
CA CYS A 124 -4.97 1.04 15.01
C CYS A 124 -5.46 -0.32 15.50
N ALA A 125 -5.69 -1.28 14.59
CA ALA A 125 -6.07 -2.63 14.97
C ALA A 125 -4.88 -3.39 15.58
N GLU A 126 -3.67 -3.22 15.04
CA GLU A 126 -2.44 -3.79 15.62
C GLU A 126 -2.18 -3.25 17.03
N GLY A 127 -2.37 -1.94 17.26
CA GLY A 127 -2.25 -1.33 18.58
C GLY A 127 -3.33 -1.80 19.54
N TYR A 128 -4.57 -1.97 19.06
CA TYR A 128 -5.65 -2.57 19.84
C TYR A 128 -5.32 -4.01 20.25
N ASN A 129 -4.91 -4.84 19.29
CA ASN A 129 -4.51 -6.22 19.52
C ASN A 129 -3.31 -6.30 20.47
N HIS A 130 -2.31 -5.44 20.30
CA HIS A 130 -1.16 -5.38 21.20
C HIS A 130 -1.57 -5.04 22.63
N ARG A 131 -2.44 -4.05 22.83
CA ARG A 131 -2.99 -3.71 24.15
C ARG A 131 -3.72 -4.90 24.77
N LEU A 132 -4.52 -5.63 23.99
CA LEU A 132 -5.18 -6.85 24.44
C LEU A 132 -4.17 -7.91 24.87
N THR A 133 -3.14 -8.16 24.06
CA THR A 133 -2.07 -9.12 24.38
C THR A 133 -1.34 -8.75 25.66
N VAL A 134 -1.04 -7.47 25.86
CA VAL A 134 -0.41 -6.96 27.09
C VAL A 134 -1.32 -7.17 28.29
N ARG A 135 -2.62 -6.87 28.19
CA ARG A 135 -3.60 -7.11 29.27
C ARG A 135 -3.88 -8.58 29.52
N ALA A 136 -3.68 -9.43 28.52
CA ALA A 136 -3.69 -10.89 28.66
C ALA A 136 -2.39 -11.43 29.30
N GLY A 137 -1.42 -10.57 29.63
CA GLY A 137 -0.13 -10.97 30.21
C GLY A 137 0.76 -11.74 29.25
N GLY A 138 0.55 -11.61 27.93
CA GLY A 138 1.34 -12.29 26.90
C GLY A 138 1.11 -13.80 26.78
N LYS A 139 0.10 -14.36 27.48
CA LYS A 139 -0.19 -15.80 27.46
C LYS A 139 -1.35 -16.12 26.51
N SER A 140 -1.31 -17.33 25.94
CA SER A 140 -2.48 -17.91 25.28
C SER A 140 -3.61 -18.05 26.29
N MET A 141 -4.82 -17.66 25.89
CA MET A 141 -5.98 -17.54 26.78
C MET A 141 -7.13 -18.41 26.27
N GLY A 142 -7.81 -19.11 27.18
CA GLY A 142 -8.99 -19.90 26.82
C GLY A 142 -10.15 -19.01 26.33
N PRO A 143 -11.10 -19.53 25.53
CA PRO A 143 -12.15 -18.73 24.90
C PRO A 143 -13.03 -17.96 25.91
N TYR A 144 -13.34 -18.53 27.07
CA TYR A 144 -14.12 -17.84 28.11
C TYR A 144 -13.36 -16.70 28.78
N GLN A 145 -12.06 -16.89 29.03
CA GLN A 145 -11.19 -15.85 29.57
C GLN A 145 -11.04 -14.71 28.56
N LEU A 146 -10.90 -15.04 27.27
CA LEU A 146 -10.85 -14.07 26.19
C LEU A 146 -12.16 -13.28 26.10
N ALA A 147 -13.31 -13.95 26.16
CA ALA A 147 -14.62 -13.30 26.17
C ALA A 147 -14.76 -12.33 27.34
N ALA A 148 -14.33 -12.71 28.55
CA ALA A 148 -14.36 -11.84 29.72
C ALA A 148 -13.42 -10.63 29.57
N LEU A 149 -12.23 -10.81 28.98
CA LEU A 149 -11.30 -9.72 28.68
C LEU A 149 -11.90 -8.74 27.65
N LEU A 150 -12.43 -9.27 26.55
CA LEU A 150 -13.08 -8.49 25.49
C LEU A 150 -14.28 -7.71 26.03
N PHE A 151 -15.09 -8.31 26.92
CA PHE A 151 -16.21 -7.65 27.57
C PHE A 151 -15.75 -6.44 28.40
N ARG A 152 -14.71 -6.60 29.24
CA ARG A 152 -14.14 -5.48 30.02
C ARG A 152 -13.58 -4.37 29.12
N GLU A 153 -12.97 -4.74 28.00
CA GLU A 153 -12.48 -3.77 27.00
C GLU A 153 -13.61 -3.00 26.33
N ALA A 154 -14.71 -3.68 25.99
CA ALA A 154 -15.89 -3.05 25.41
C ALA A 154 -16.51 -2.00 26.35
N GLN A 155 -16.49 -2.23 27.67
CA GLN A 155 -16.98 -1.26 28.65
C GLN A 155 -16.20 0.06 28.66
N LEU A 156 -14.92 0.06 28.28
CA LEU A 156 -14.09 1.28 28.18
C LEU A 156 -14.36 2.09 26.92
N VAL A 157 -15.04 1.50 25.92
CA VAL A 157 -15.35 2.18 24.66
C VAL A 157 -16.29 3.35 24.90
N ASP A 158 -17.30 3.20 25.75
CA ASP A 158 -18.26 4.28 26.03
C ASP A 158 -17.56 5.53 26.60
N MET A 159 -16.67 5.35 27.57
CA MET A 159 -15.86 6.45 28.12
C MET A 159 -14.98 7.08 27.04
N THR A 160 -14.33 6.27 26.20
CA THR A 160 -13.47 6.77 25.12
C THR A 160 -14.29 7.59 24.11
N VAL A 161 -15.48 7.13 23.72
CA VAL A 161 -16.40 7.84 22.82
C VAL A 161 -16.82 9.17 23.43
N ARG A 162 -17.18 9.21 24.73
CA ARG A 162 -17.51 10.47 25.42
C ARG A 162 -16.34 11.46 25.43
N LEU A 163 -15.12 10.98 25.65
CA LEU A 163 -13.92 11.83 25.63
C LEU A 163 -13.62 12.38 24.22
N VAL A 164 -13.83 11.58 23.17
CA VAL A 164 -13.71 12.04 21.77
C VAL A 164 -14.78 13.08 21.44
N ASN A 165 -16.05 12.82 21.80
CA ASN A 165 -17.16 13.75 21.56
C ASN A 165 -16.96 15.10 22.28
N ARG A 166 -16.33 15.09 23.47
CA ARG A 166 -15.96 16.30 24.20
C ARG A 166 -14.65 16.94 23.72
N HIS A 167 -14.05 16.42 22.65
CA HIS A 167 -12.77 16.88 22.10
C HIS A 167 -11.60 16.85 23.10
N LEU A 168 -11.74 16.05 24.18
CA LEU A 168 -10.72 15.92 25.23
C LEU A 168 -9.60 14.97 24.82
N ILE A 169 -9.90 14.03 23.91
CA ILE A 169 -8.88 13.17 23.29
C ILE A 169 -9.01 13.27 21.78
N THR A 170 -7.87 13.50 21.12
CA THR A 170 -7.75 13.48 19.67
C THR A 170 -6.63 12.53 19.29
N ARG A 171 -6.71 11.97 18.07
CA ARG A 171 -5.65 11.10 17.58
C ARG A 171 -4.37 11.92 17.37
N ARG A 172 -3.37 11.71 18.21
CA ARG A 172 -2.04 12.27 18.02
C ARG A 172 -1.32 11.50 16.89
N GLN A 173 -1.25 12.10 15.71
CA GLN A 173 -0.42 11.59 14.63
C GLN A 173 1.00 12.16 14.74
N ARG A 174 2.01 11.33 14.41
CA ARG A 174 3.41 11.79 14.29
C ARG A 174 3.50 12.87 13.21
N GLN A 175 4.31 13.90 13.44
CA GLN A 175 4.48 15.03 12.51
C GLN A 175 4.87 14.57 11.10
N MET A 176 5.83 13.65 10.99
CA MET A 176 6.23 13.06 9.70
C MET A 176 5.03 12.44 8.96
N THR A 177 4.19 11.67 9.64
CA THR A 177 2.99 11.06 9.04
C THR A 177 2.02 12.13 8.55
N ARG A 178 1.81 13.19 9.33
CA ARG A 178 0.96 14.32 8.94
C ARG A 178 1.49 15.00 7.67
N THR A 179 2.79 15.22 7.58
CA THR A 179 3.43 15.83 6.41
C THR A 179 3.26 14.96 5.15
N LEU A 180 3.53 13.66 5.26
CA LEU A 180 3.35 12.72 4.14
C LEU A 180 1.88 12.61 3.71
N GLN A 181 0.95 12.58 4.67
CA GLN A 181 -0.49 12.56 4.37
C GLN A 181 -0.93 13.84 3.69
N ALA A 182 -0.51 15.01 4.19
CA ALA A 182 -0.83 16.31 3.60
C ALA A 182 -0.31 16.44 2.16
N ARG A 183 0.86 15.88 1.85
CA ARG A 183 1.39 15.84 0.47
C ARG A 183 0.47 15.06 -0.46
N VAL A 184 0.03 13.87 -0.05
CA VAL A 184 -0.90 13.04 -0.85
C VAL A 184 -2.27 13.69 -0.96
N PHE A 185 -2.80 14.26 0.11
CA PHE A 185 -4.11 14.93 0.07
C PHE A 185 -4.11 16.13 -0.88
N ARG A 186 -3.05 16.95 -0.87
CA ARG A 186 -2.89 18.03 -1.84
C ARG A 186 -2.81 17.51 -3.27
N ALA A 187 -2.06 16.43 -3.51
CA ALA A 187 -1.98 15.82 -4.84
C ALA A 187 -3.33 15.26 -5.32
N TRP A 188 -4.09 14.62 -4.44
CA TRP A 188 -5.45 14.16 -4.75
C TRP A 188 -6.38 15.31 -5.08
N GLU A 189 -6.27 16.42 -4.36
CA GLU A 189 -7.08 17.61 -4.62
C GLU A 189 -6.74 18.24 -5.97
N CYS A 190 -5.45 18.46 -6.27
CA CYS A 190 -5.02 18.96 -7.58
C CYS A 190 -5.42 18.04 -8.74
N HIS A 191 -5.38 16.72 -8.52
CA HIS A 191 -5.84 15.76 -9.53
C HIS A 191 -7.36 15.85 -9.73
N ARG A 192 -8.13 16.01 -8.65
CA ARG A 192 -9.59 16.16 -8.69
C ARG A 192 -10.03 17.45 -9.38
N THR A 193 -9.27 18.54 -9.26
CA THR A 193 -9.53 19.81 -9.93
C THR A 193 -9.08 19.84 -11.40
N GLY A 194 -8.32 18.84 -11.84
CA GLY A 194 -7.78 18.75 -13.20
C GLY A 194 -6.41 19.42 -13.37
N ASP A 195 -5.83 19.96 -12.30
CA ASP A 195 -4.50 20.60 -12.30
C ASP A 195 -3.34 19.59 -12.32
N MET A 196 -3.64 18.29 -12.18
CA MET A 196 -2.65 17.22 -12.13
C MET A 196 -3.17 15.98 -12.87
N THR A 197 -2.35 15.43 -13.77
CA THR A 197 -2.66 14.21 -14.52
C THR A 197 -2.43 12.95 -13.69
N THR A 198 -2.99 11.81 -14.10
CA THR A 198 -2.79 10.51 -13.44
C THR A 198 -1.32 10.10 -13.31
N PRO A 199 -0.46 10.24 -14.35
CA PRO A 199 0.96 9.91 -14.23
C PRO A 199 1.72 10.81 -13.24
N GLU A 200 1.35 12.08 -13.14
CA GLU A 200 1.92 13.02 -12.17
C GLU A 200 1.49 12.65 -10.75
N LEU A 201 0.19 12.39 -10.54
CA LEU A 201 -0.33 11.92 -9.26
C LEU A 201 0.39 10.63 -8.82
N LEU A 202 0.50 9.66 -9.72
CA LEU A 202 1.19 8.41 -9.46
C LEU A 202 2.65 8.63 -9.05
N SER A 203 3.34 9.56 -9.72
CA SER A 203 4.73 9.91 -9.41
C SER A 203 4.86 10.56 -8.03
N VAL A 204 3.93 11.43 -7.63
CA VAL A 204 3.89 12.01 -6.27
C VAL A 204 3.64 10.93 -5.23
N CYS A 205 2.69 10.03 -5.47
CA CYS A 205 2.38 8.93 -4.57
C CYS A 205 3.54 7.93 -4.45
N ALA A 206 4.21 7.60 -5.55
CA ALA A 206 5.40 6.75 -5.59
C ALA A 206 6.53 7.30 -4.72
N ARG A 207 6.85 8.59 -4.86
CA ARG A 207 7.88 9.24 -4.03
C ARG A 207 7.52 9.28 -2.55
N THR A 208 6.22 9.36 -2.23
CA THR A 208 5.76 9.54 -0.85
C THR A 208 5.55 8.22 -0.11
N TYR A 209 5.01 7.20 -0.78
CA TYR A 209 4.61 5.92 -0.18
C TYR A 209 5.12 4.69 -0.91
N GLY A 210 5.68 4.82 -2.12
CA GLY A 210 6.16 3.70 -2.95
C GLY A 210 7.45 3.06 -2.47
N GLN A 211 8.10 3.60 -1.43
CA GLN A 211 9.30 2.98 -0.85
C GLN A 211 8.98 1.58 -0.32
N ALA A 212 9.94 0.67 -0.51
CA ALA A 212 9.94 -0.67 0.08
C ALA A 212 9.61 -0.60 1.59
N PRO A 213 8.79 -1.55 2.10
CA PRO A 213 8.36 -1.58 3.50
C PRO A 213 9.47 -1.97 4.47
#